data_AF-A0A524FAG5-F1
#
_entry.id   AF-A0A524FAG5-F1
#
_cell.length_a   1.000
_cell.length_b   1.000
_cell.length_c   1.000
_cell.angle_alpha   90.00
_cell.angle_beta   90.00
_cell.angle_gamma   90.00
#
_symmetry.space_group_name_H-M   'P 1'
#
loop_
_entity.id
_entity.type
_entity.pdbx_description
1 polymer ?
#
loop_
_entity_poly.entity_id
_entity_poly.type
_entity_poly.pdbx_seq_one_letter_code
_entity_poly.pdbx_strand_id
1 'polypeptide(L)'
;MIFQILTIEDFYILFTKIIVSFFCGFFIGIERTRVSAQYGARDHIFFSMISTALIVLYDKFLPVSEGFTLIIIFYTGMILFLMIGSVYRLFHENDPGYTSTLSMLLAMIVGSLTYYNEYLAIVISVIFLIILSTKKQFNRIKSLQDIEWTGTIEFIAIVVLLYILIPEGLEFYGILIKPIIIIFITILVVKYFSYFLLKSSFEKNLYYISFLGGFAHSEATTIELAEAGASSTSVWLVVQTMLIRMLIVLLIAPDLLTYALYPILLTSLVGLSGSFLILRKKETTLELSKIKNPLSLKGSLIFTGTYFLAVIVSIISNVLNFNVIIFYFVVFGMGLLSGGASSLFVATLFQTNLVNTGNGLIMLSIGLSAAVFNKLFYSTRSLRANRNKKVYFFHLLFYLLITIIILAFMTILTITIFNLSIL
;
A
#
# COMPACT_ATOMS: atom_id res chain seq x y z
N MET A 1 44.82 22.07 2.73
CA MET A 1 44.57 20.80 2.01
C MET A 1 43.18 20.30 2.41
N ILE A 2 42.09 21.01 2.00
CA ILE A 2 40.73 20.82 2.59
C ILE A 2 39.65 20.54 1.54
N PHE A 3 39.99 20.48 0.25
CA PHE A 3 39.04 20.04 -0.77
C PHE A 3 39.61 18.83 -1.48
N GLN A 4 39.39 17.65 -0.88
CA GLN A 4 39.31 16.43 -1.66
C GLN A 4 38.21 16.67 -2.69
N ILE A 5 38.52 16.50 -3.97
CA ILE A 5 37.54 16.63 -5.04
C ILE A 5 36.53 15.51 -4.82
N LEU A 6 35.39 15.85 -4.22
CA LEU A 6 34.31 14.91 -4.03
C LEU A 6 33.86 14.45 -5.41
N THR A 7 33.85 13.14 -5.63
CA THR A 7 33.25 12.65 -6.87
C THR A 7 31.75 12.91 -6.82
N ILE A 8 31.12 13.00 -8.00
CA ILE A 8 29.67 13.14 -8.10
C ILE A 8 28.97 11.96 -7.40
N GLU A 9 29.57 10.77 -7.46
CA GLU A 9 29.08 9.56 -6.80
C GLU A 9 29.13 9.68 -5.26
N ASP A 10 30.25 10.16 -4.70
CA ASP A 10 30.37 10.42 -3.26
C ASP A 10 29.33 11.45 -2.79
N PHE A 11 29.05 12.47 -3.61
CA PHE A 11 28.05 13.47 -3.28
C PHE A 11 26.66 12.84 -3.17
N TYR A 12 26.28 12.00 -4.15
CA TYR A 12 24.99 11.31 -4.11
C TYR A 12 24.86 10.36 -2.92
N ILE A 13 25.94 9.63 -2.56
CA ILE A 13 25.93 8.74 -1.40
C ILE A 13 25.73 9.54 -0.11
N LEU A 14 26.50 10.61 0.10
CA LEU A 14 26.39 11.44 1.30
C LEU A 14 25.04 12.16 1.37
N PHE A 15 24.53 12.66 0.24
CA PHE A 15 23.22 13.28 0.15
C PHE A 15 22.10 12.29 0.49
N THR A 16 22.20 11.05 0.01
CA THR A 16 21.24 9.98 0.35
C THR A 16 21.23 9.71 1.84
N LYS A 17 22.40 9.62 2.49
CA LYS A 17 22.49 9.45 3.96
C LYS A 17 21.79 10.56 4.73
N ILE A 18 21.92 11.82 4.30
CA ILE A 18 21.23 12.96 4.92
C ILE A 18 19.72 12.89 4.70
N ILE A 19 19.26 12.47 3.52
CA ILE A 19 17.84 12.26 3.25
C ILE A 19 17.27 11.12 4.11
N VAL A 20 17.99 10.01 4.22
CA VAL A 20 17.55 8.88 5.05
C VAL A 20 17.44 9.32 6.51
N SER A 21 18.41 10.06 7.03
CA SER A 21 18.37 10.53 8.41
C SER A 21 17.27 11.54 8.68
N PHE A 22 16.92 12.38 7.69
CA PHE A 22 15.73 13.22 7.74
C PHE A 22 14.47 12.36 7.96
N PHE A 23 14.26 11.32 7.16
CA PHE A 23 13.08 10.46 7.29
C PHE A 23 13.09 9.65 8.59
N CYS A 24 14.24 9.17 9.02
CA CYS A 24 14.40 8.49 10.31
C CYS A 24 14.01 9.38 11.49
N GLY A 25 14.47 10.65 11.50
CA GLY A 25 14.10 11.64 12.51
C GLY A 25 12.61 12.00 12.44
N PHE A 26 12.09 12.16 11.23
CA PHE A 26 10.66 12.39 10.99
C PHE A 26 9.79 11.28 11.57
N PHE A 27 10.12 10.00 11.30
CA PHE A 27 9.35 8.86 11.83
C PHE A 27 9.36 8.80 13.35
N ILE A 28 10.49 9.12 14.00
CA ILE A 28 10.53 9.16 15.47
C ILE A 28 9.69 10.33 16.01
N GLY A 29 9.74 11.49 15.36
CA GLY A 29 9.14 12.73 15.87
C GLY A 29 7.69 13.00 15.47
N ILE A 30 7.15 12.30 14.46
CA ILE A 30 5.80 12.57 13.94
C ILE A 30 4.72 12.37 15.02
N GLU A 31 4.83 11.32 15.84
CA GLU A 31 3.87 11.08 16.93
C GLU A 31 3.99 12.14 18.04
N ARG A 32 5.16 12.78 18.20
CA ARG A 32 5.38 13.83 19.19
C ARG A 32 4.71 15.15 18.79
N THR A 33 4.78 15.51 17.50
CA THR A 33 4.03 16.64 16.91
C THR A 33 2.53 16.55 17.21
N ARG A 34 2.04 15.32 17.33
CA ARG A 34 0.62 15.03 17.51
C ARG A 34 0.15 15.07 18.96
N VAL A 35 1.03 14.79 19.92
CA VAL A 35 0.68 14.70 21.35
C VAL A 35 1.06 15.97 22.12
N SER A 36 2.10 16.70 21.67
CA SER A 36 2.58 17.90 22.34
C SER A 36 2.85 19.02 21.33
N ALA A 37 2.37 20.24 21.61
CA ALA A 37 2.51 21.40 20.73
C ALA A 37 3.94 22.00 20.68
N GLN A 38 4.82 21.64 21.63
CA GLN A 38 6.14 22.28 21.77
C GLN A 38 7.30 21.51 21.11
N TYR A 39 7.26 20.17 21.06
CA TYR A 39 8.30 19.35 20.44
C TYR A 39 7.71 18.52 19.31
N GLY A 40 8.25 18.68 18.11
CA GLY A 40 7.67 18.11 16.89
C GLY A 40 8.64 17.24 16.09
N ALA A 41 8.15 16.79 14.94
CA ALA A 41 8.93 16.08 13.94
C ALA A 41 10.15 16.90 13.50
N ARG A 42 9.99 18.22 13.45
CA ARG A 42 11.05 19.18 13.15
C ARG A 42 12.29 18.96 14.01
N ASP A 43 12.14 18.89 15.33
CA ASP A 43 13.29 18.81 16.24
C ASP A 43 14.01 17.46 16.08
N HIS A 44 13.25 16.37 15.91
CA HIS A 44 13.81 15.04 15.70
C HIS A 44 14.54 14.93 14.35
N ILE A 45 14.00 15.56 13.30
CA ILE A 45 14.67 15.71 12.00
C ILE A 45 16.00 16.44 12.19
N PHE A 46 16.01 17.59 12.88
CA PHE A 46 17.24 18.35 13.10
C PHE A 46 18.29 17.55 13.86
N PHE A 47 17.91 16.88 14.96
CA PHE A 47 18.84 16.07 15.75
C PHE A 47 19.44 14.92 14.93
N SER A 48 18.62 14.21 14.16
CA SER A 48 19.07 13.13 13.28
C SER A 48 20.00 13.61 12.16
N MET A 49 19.64 14.70 11.48
CA MET A 49 20.43 15.27 10.39
C MET A 49 21.76 15.83 10.90
N ILE A 50 21.76 16.56 12.02
CA ILE A 50 23.00 17.09 12.64
C ILE A 50 23.92 15.93 13.01
N SER A 51 23.39 14.89 13.67
CA SER A 51 24.17 13.70 13.99
C SER A 51 24.78 13.05 12.75
N THR A 52 24.03 12.92 11.66
CA THR A 52 24.54 12.36 10.39
C THR A 52 25.63 13.25 9.81
N ALA A 53 25.39 14.56 9.74
CA ALA A 53 26.32 15.53 9.20
C ALA A 53 27.65 15.55 9.98
N LEU A 54 27.60 15.42 11.31
CA LEU A 54 28.80 15.34 12.16
C LEU A 54 29.63 14.10 11.85
N ILE A 55 29.00 12.94 11.66
CA ILE A 55 29.73 11.72 11.27
C ILE A 55 30.31 11.85 9.87
N VAL A 56 29.57 12.44 8.91
CA VAL A 56 30.08 12.72 7.56
C VAL A 56 31.29 13.65 7.60
N LEU A 57 31.23 14.74 8.38
CA LEU A 57 32.33 15.68 8.56
C LEU A 57 33.56 15.00 9.17
N TYR A 58 33.36 14.20 10.21
CA TYR A 58 34.42 13.43 10.85
C TYR A 58 35.09 12.43 9.90
N ASP A 59 34.32 11.65 9.15
CA ASP A 59 34.89 10.58 8.31
C ASP A 59 35.51 11.09 7.01
N LYS A 60 34.97 12.18 6.42
CA LYS A 60 35.35 12.63 5.07
C LYS A 60 36.17 13.91 4.99
N PHE A 61 36.05 14.81 5.98
CA PHE A 61 36.53 16.18 5.81
C PHE A 61 37.50 16.65 6.90
N LEU A 62 37.46 16.06 8.09
CA LEU A 62 38.21 16.52 9.24
C LEU A 62 39.32 15.54 9.65
N PRO A 63 40.45 16.04 10.18
CA PRO A 63 41.39 15.21 10.91
C PRO A 63 40.69 14.50 12.07
N VAL A 64 41.12 13.26 12.37
CA VAL A 64 40.49 12.40 13.38
C VAL A 64 40.33 13.11 14.73
N SER A 65 41.35 13.83 15.19
CA SER A 65 41.31 14.57 16.46
C SER A 65 40.29 15.71 16.46
N GLU A 66 40.24 16.50 15.38
CA GLU A 66 39.35 17.64 15.24
C GLU A 66 37.89 17.20 15.09
N GLY A 67 37.63 16.22 14.22
CA GLY A 67 36.28 15.72 14.02
C GLY A 67 35.72 14.99 15.24
N PHE A 68 36.54 14.23 15.97
CA PHE A 68 36.11 13.60 17.23
C PHE A 68 35.77 14.64 18.30
N THR A 69 36.56 15.71 18.39
CA THR A 69 36.30 16.84 19.29
C THR A 69 34.99 17.56 18.92
N LEU A 70 34.76 17.78 17.63
CA LEU A 70 33.52 18.37 17.11
C LEU A 70 32.29 17.53 17.50
N ILE A 71 32.36 16.20 17.31
CA ILE A 71 31.30 15.27 17.71
C ILE A 71 31.01 15.40 19.21
N ILE A 72 32.04 15.37 20.07
CA ILE A 72 31.86 15.50 21.53
C ILE A 72 31.19 16.82 21.89
N ILE A 73 31.65 17.94 21.33
CA ILE A 73 31.10 19.27 21.64
C ILE A 73 29.62 19.33 21.27
N PHE A 74 29.26 18.92 20.05
CA PHE A 74 27.88 18.97 19.59
C PHE A 74 26.98 17.99 20.35
N TYR A 75 27.42 16.75 20.58
CA TYR A 75 26.62 15.76 21.31
C TYR A 75 26.39 16.18 22.75
N THR A 76 27.45 16.66 23.42
CA THR A 76 27.34 17.16 24.79
C THR A 76 26.42 18.38 24.84
N GLY A 77 26.57 19.33 23.91
CA GLY A 77 25.70 20.50 23.81
C GLY A 77 24.23 20.13 23.57
N MET A 78 23.96 19.19 22.66
CA MET A 78 22.61 18.69 22.39
C MET A 78 22.01 17.98 23.60
N ILE A 79 22.76 17.13 24.30
CA ILE A 79 22.30 16.43 25.51
C ILE A 79 22.03 17.44 26.64
N LEU A 80 22.92 18.40 26.85
CA LEU A 80 22.72 19.47 27.83
C LEU A 80 21.48 20.30 27.50
N PHE A 81 21.29 20.65 26.24
CA PHE A 81 20.09 21.38 25.79
C PHE A 81 18.80 20.60 26.10
N LEU A 82 18.78 19.29 25.82
CA LEU A 82 17.65 18.42 26.16
C LEU A 82 17.42 18.30 27.67
N MET A 83 18.48 18.23 28.48
CA MET A 83 18.37 18.17 29.93
C MET A 83 17.85 19.49 30.51
N ILE A 84 18.35 20.63 30.05
CA ILE A 84 17.86 21.95 30.46
C ILE A 84 16.37 22.07 30.11
N GLY A 85 15.95 21.67 28.91
CA GLY A 85 14.54 21.65 28.53
C GLY A 85 13.68 20.73 29.41
N SER A 86 14.19 19.55 29.78
CA SER A 86 13.51 18.61 30.67
C SER A 86 13.36 19.15 32.09
N VAL A 87 14.40 19.76 32.64
CA VAL A 87 14.38 20.42 33.96
C VAL A 87 13.42 21.60 33.94
N TYR A 88 13.46 22.43 32.91
CA TYR A 88 12.54 23.56 32.76
C TYR A 88 11.08 23.09 32.80
N ARG A 89 10.74 22.02 32.07
CA ARG A 89 9.39 21.44 32.07
C ARG A 89 9.00 20.82 33.40
N LEU A 90 9.93 20.17 34.10
CA LEU A 90 9.66 19.64 35.44
C LEU A 90 9.18 20.76 36.37
N PHE A 91 9.82 21.94 36.31
CA PHE A 91 9.47 23.07 37.17
C PHE A 91 8.23 23.86 36.71
N HIS A 92 7.96 23.94 35.41
CA HIS A 92 6.85 24.77 34.88
C HIS A 92 5.58 23.97 34.59
N GLU A 93 5.70 22.72 34.16
CA GLU A 93 4.60 21.87 33.69
C GLU A 93 4.33 20.69 34.63
N ASN A 94 5.15 20.49 35.68
CA ASN A 94 5.14 19.31 36.56
C ASN A 94 5.25 17.97 35.78
N ASP A 95 5.76 18.01 34.55
CA ASP A 95 6.07 16.84 33.72
C ASP A 95 7.47 17.01 33.12
N PRO A 96 8.47 16.24 33.57
CA PRO A 96 9.84 16.32 33.05
C PRO A 96 9.96 15.92 31.57
N GLY A 97 8.95 15.26 31.01
CA GLY A 97 8.95 14.99 29.58
C GLY A 97 9.91 13.91 29.11
N TYR A 98 10.26 12.94 29.97
CA TYR A 98 11.28 11.92 29.71
C TYR A 98 11.14 11.23 28.35
N THR A 99 9.90 10.99 27.90
CA THR A 99 9.66 10.33 26.61
C THR A 99 10.06 11.18 25.40
N SER A 100 9.97 12.51 25.48
CA SER A 100 10.45 13.43 24.43
C SER A 100 11.96 13.49 24.43
N THR A 101 12.59 13.57 25.60
CA THR A 101 14.05 13.53 25.73
C THR A 101 14.61 12.22 25.18
N LEU A 102 14.00 11.08 25.52
CA LEU A 102 14.42 9.77 25.04
C LEU A 102 14.25 9.62 23.52
N SER A 103 13.15 10.13 22.95
CA SER A 103 12.95 10.06 21.49
C SER A 103 13.92 10.97 20.73
N MET A 104 14.31 12.12 21.29
CA MET A 104 15.33 12.99 20.71
C MET A 104 16.73 12.38 20.80
N LEU A 105 17.07 11.73 21.92
CA LEU A 105 18.31 10.94 22.04
C LEU A 105 18.34 9.80 21.01
N LEU A 106 17.21 9.11 20.81
CA LEU A 106 17.11 8.08 19.77
C LEU A 106 17.32 8.67 18.38
N ALA A 107 16.75 9.84 18.08
CA ALA A 107 16.98 10.50 16.80
C ALA A 107 18.47 10.82 16.56
N MET A 108 19.22 11.19 17.61
CA MET A 108 20.67 11.37 17.50
C MET A 108 21.40 10.06 17.17
N ILE A 109 21.03 8.97 17.86
CA ILE A 109 21.63 7.64 17.68
C ILE A 109 21.35 7.14 16.26
N VAL A 110 20.10 7.23 15.80
CA VAL A 110 19.69 6.79 14.47
C VAL A 110 20.32 7.67 13.39
N GLY A 111 20.47 8.97 13.62
CA GLY A 111 21.21 9.87 12.72
C GLY A 111 22.65 9.39 12.50
N SER A 112 23.38 9.11 13.58
CA SER A 112 24.72 8.51 13.47
C SER A 112 24.70 7.16 12.75
N LEU A 113 23.73 6.31 13.09
CA LEU A 113 23.61 4.98 12.52
C LEU A 113 23.33 5.01 11.03
N THR A 114 22.64 6.04 10.53
CA THR A 114 22.34 6.22 9.11
C THR A 114 23.64 6.29 8.28
N TYR A 115 24.72 6.85 8.84
CA TYR A 115 25.99 6.88 8.14
C TYR A 115 26.61 5.48 7.94
N TYR A 116 26.52 4.63 8.96
CA TYR A 116 27.17 3.31 8.98
C TYR A 116 26.28 2.21 8.40
N ASN A 117 24.97 2.27 8.61
CA ASN A 117 23.99 1.30 8.15
C ASN A 117 22.60 1.94 8.03
N GLU A 118 22.28 2.44 6.83
CA GLU A 118 21.00 3.08 6.51
C GLU A 118 19.81 2.16 6.79
N TYR A 119 19.90 0.88 6.45
CA TYR A 119 18.81 -0.07 6.65
C TYR A 119 18.47 -0.26 8.13
N LEU A 120 19.49 -0.43 8.97
CA LEU A 120 19.29 -0.59 10.41
C LEU A 120 18.71 0.68 11.06
N ALA A 121 19.18 1.85 10.63
CA ALA A 121 18.65 3.14 11.06
C ALA A 121 17.15 3.26 10.77
N ILE A 122 16.73 2.94 9.55
CA ILE A 122 15.33 3.01 9.17
C ILE A 122 14.48 2.00 9.95
N VAL A 123 14.95 0.75 10.10
CA VAL A 123 14.23 -0.29 10.87
C VAL A 123 13.99 0.15 12.31
N ILE A 124 15.02 0.69 12.99
CA ILE A 124 14.88 1.18 14.38
C ILE A 124 13.88 2.33 14.45
N SER A 125 13.97 3.33 13.56
CA SER A 125 13.02 4.45 13.50
C SER A 125 11.59 3.99 13.33
N VAL A 126 11.35 3.02 12.44
CA VAL A 126 10.02 2.49 12.14
C VAL A 126 9.47 1.65 13.29
N ILE A 127 10.28 0.81 13.93
CA ILE A 127 9.88 0.07 15.15
C ILE A 127 9.47 1.06 16.24
N PHE A 128 10.25 2.11 16.45
CA PHE A 128 9.96 3.11 17.47
C PHE A 128 8.67 3.87 17.17
N LEU A 129 8.42 4.19 15.89
CA LEU A 129 7.16 4.76 15.44
C LEU A 129 5.96 3.86 15.77
N ILE A 130 6.06 2.55 15.52
CA ILE A 130 5.00 1.58 15.86
C ILE A 130 4.76 1.54 17.39
N ILE A 131 5.84 1.47 18.19
CA ILE A 131 5.75 1.45 19.67
C ILE A 131 5.07 2.72 20.18
N LEU A 132 5.49 3.89 19.67
CA LEU A 132 4.94 5.19 20.06
C LEU A 132 3.48 5.34 19.64
N SER A 133 3.13 4.88 18.43
CA SER A 133 1.76 4.90 17.89
C SER A 133 0.80 4.01 18.70
N THR A 134 1.26 2.82 19.11
CA THR A 134 0.43 1.83 19.82
C THR A 134 0.04 2.31 21.23
N LYS A 135 0.87 3.15 21.87
CA LYS A 135 0.64 3.64 23.25
C LYS A 135 -0.66 4.45 23.39
N LYS A 136 -1.20 5.00 22.30
CA LYS A 136 -2.41 5.84 22.28
C LYS A 136 -3.72 5.04 22.29
N GLN A 137 -3.71 3.77 21.88
CA GLN A 137 -4.94 2.94 21.87
C GLN A 137 -5.44 2.61 23.28
N PHE A 138 -4.57 2.62 24.30
CA PHE A 138 -4.94 2.35 25.69
C PHE A 138 -5.58 3.53 26.42
N ASN A 139 -5.34 4.77 25.97
CA ASN A 139 -5.87 5.96 26.62
C ASN A 139 -6.55 6.87 25.60
N ARG A 140 -7.89 6.81 25.61
CA ARG A 140 -8.84 7.82 25.09
C ARG A 140 -9.49 7.47 23.74
N ILE A 141 -10.65 6.84 23.87
CA ILE A 141 -11.84 7.09 23.03
C ILE A 141 -12.07 8.60 23.00
N LYS A 142 -11.69 9.29 21.91
CA LYS A 142 -12.36 10.52 21.46
C LYS A 142 -11.89 10.94 20.06
N SER A 143 -12.89 11.09 19.19
CA SER A 143 -12.88 11.69 17.85
C SER A 143 -12.25 10.87 16.71
N LEU A 144 -13.04 10.74 15.65
CA LEU A 144 -12.73 9.97 14.44
C LEU A 144 -11.54 10.53 13.64
N GLN A 145 -11.13 11.78 13.86
CA GLN A 145 -10.00 12.41 13.14
C GLN A 145 -8.63 11.89 13.60
N ASP A 146 -8.49 11.50 14.86
CA ASP A 146 -7.23 10.98 15.39
C ASP A 146 -6.92 9.57 14.88
N ILE A 147 -7.93 8.71 14.73
CA ILE A 147 -7.76 7.31 14.34
C ILE A 147 -7.17 7.19 12.92
N GLU A 148 -7.49 8.13 12.03
CA GLU A 148 -7.07 8.03 10.64
C GLU A 148 -5.60 8.36 10.44
N TRP A 149 -5.12 9.44 11.08
CA TRP A 149 -3.71 9.82 11.04
C TRP A 149 -2.81 8.79 11.69
N THR A 150 -3.22 8.18 12.82
CA THR A 150 -2.51 7.03 13.40
C THR A 150 -2.38 5.91 12.36
N GLY A 151 -3.49 5.58 11.70
CA GLY A 151 -3.52 4.54 10.67
C GLY A 151 -2.63 4.86 9.47
N THR A 152 -2.57 6.12 9.03
CA THR A 152 -1.65 6.58 7.97
C THR A 152 -0.19 6.32 8.33
N ILE A 153 0.17 6.66 9.56
CA ILE A 153 1.54 6.58 10.05
C ILE A 153 1.96 5.13 10.21
N GLU A 154 1.11 4.29 10.81
CA GLU A 154 1.29 2.84 10.90
C GLU A 154 1.38 2.19 9.52
N PHE A 155 0.58 2.67 8.56
CA PHE A 155 0.64 2.21 7.19
C PHE A 155 1.99 2.50 6.53
N ILE A 156 2.47 3.74 6.62
CA ILE A 156 3.79 4.14 6.09
C ILE A 156 4.88 3.30 6.77
N ALA A 157 4.82 3.15 8.09
CA ALA A 157 5.73 2.31 8.86
C ALA A 157 5.78 0.87 8.32
N ILE A 158 4.63 0.21 8.15
CA ILE A 158 4.54 -1.16 7.64
C ILE A 158 5.11 -1.26 6.22
N VAL A 159 4.75 -0.32 5.33
CA VAL A 159 5.25 -0.31 3.94
C VAL A 159 6.77 -0.18 3.90
N VAL A 160 7.32 0.77 4.66
CA VAL A 160 8.77 1.00 4.74
C VAL A 160 9.48 -0.22 5.34
N LEU A 161 8.92 -0.79 6.41
CA LEU A 161 9.47 -1.97 7.06
C LEU A 161 9.50 -3.17 6.11
N LEU A 162 8.40 -3.45 5.40
CA LEU A 162 8.30 -4.54 4.44
C LEU A 162 9.28 -4.36 3.28
N TYR A 163 9.43 -3.13 2.79
CA TYR A 163 10.40 -2.85 1.74
C TYR A 163 11.83 -3.11 2.23
N ILE A 164 12.19 -2.68 3.43
CA ILE A 164 13.58 -2.72 3.90
C ILE A 164 13.99 -4.08 4.44
N LEU A 165 13.11 -4.75 5.21
CA LEU A 165 13.44 -6.02 5.86
C LEU A 165 13.66 -7.17 4.87
N ILE A 166 13.21 -7.02 3.62
CA ILE A 166 13.30 -8.08 2.62
C ILE A 166 14.49 -7.79 1.70
N PRO A 167 15.58 -8.59 1.80
CA PRO A 167 16.75 -8.44 0.96
C PRO A 167 16.42 -8.67 -0.52
N GLU A 168 17.22 -8.08 -1.42
CA GLU A 168 17.01 -8.22 -2.87
C GLU A 168 17.21 -9.66 -3.36
N GLY A 169 18.22 -10.37 -2.82
CA GLY A 169 18.52 -11.76 -3.15
C GLY A 169 17.75 -12.79 -2.31
N LEU A 170 16.72 -12.36 -1.56
CA LEU A 170 15.95 -13.31 -0.77
C LEU A 170 15.05 -14.11 -1.72
N GLU A 171 15.50 -15.33 -2.00
CA GLU A 171 14.82 -16.30 -2.82
C GLU A 171 14.23 -17.42 -1.97
N PHE A 172 13.04 -17.86 -2.34
CA PHE A 172 12.43 -19.04 -1.77
C PHE A 172 11.97 -19.95 -2.91
N TYR A 173 12.56 -21.15 -3.00
CA TYR A 173 12.29 -22.11 -4.08
C TYR A 173 12.38 -21.52 -5.49
N GLY A 174 13.40 -20.69 -5.76
CA GLY A 174 13.63 -20.05 -7.06
C GLY A 174 12.72 -18.85 -7.35
N ILE A 175 11.92 -18.41 -6.37
CA ILE A 175 11.07 -17.23 -6.49
C ILE A 175 11.70 -16.10 -5.69
N LEU A 176 12.02 -15.00 -6.37
CA LEU A 176 12.46 -13.75 -5.73
C LEU A 176 11.32 -13.14 -4.91
N ILE A 177 11.54 -12.93 -3.61
CA ILE A 177 10.50 -12.43 -2.70
C ILE A 177 10.38 -10.90 -2.78
N LYS A 178 11.44 -10.19 -3.15
CA LYS A 178 11.44 -8.72 -3.20
C LYS A 178 10.41 -8.14 -4.19
N PRO A 179 10.33 -8.58 -5.47
CA PRO A 179 9.34 -8.05 -6.42
C PRO A 179 7.91 -8.25 -5.93
N ILE A 180 7.64 -9.40 -5.30
CA ILE A 180 6.36 -9.76 -4.71
C ILE A 180 5.91 -8.74 -3.66
N ILE A 181 6.83 -8.39 -2.77
CA ILE A 181 6.56 -7.48 -1.65
C ILE A 181 6.37 -6.06 -2.13
N ILE A 182 7.09 -5.65 -3.17
CA ILE A 182 6.88 -4.38 -3.83
C ILE A 182 5.44 -4.28 -4.35
N ILE A 183 4.88 -5.34 -4.94
CA ILE A 183 3.47 -5.31 -5.40
C ILE A 183 2.50 -5.23 -4.23
N PHE A 184 2.76 -6.01 -3.18
CA PHE A 184 1.96 -5.97 -1.97
C PHE A 184 1.90 -4.54 -1.44
N ILE A 185 3.04 -3.85 -1.38
CA ILE A 185 3.18 -2.43 -1.04
C ILE A 185 2.43 -1.54 -2.03
N THR A 186 2.61 -1.70 -3.35
CA THR A 186 1.94 -0.88 -4.37
C THR A 186 0.43 -0.96 -4.24
N ILE A 187 -0.11 -2.17 -4.08
CA ILE A 187 -1.54 -2.39 -3.88
C ILE A 187 -1.98 -1.70 -2.60
N LEU A 188 -1.26 -1.91 -1.51
CA LEU A 188 -1.51 -1.27 -0.22
C LEU A 188 -1.56 0.27 -0.35
N VAL A 189 -0.61 0.89 -1.04
CA VAL A 189 -0.53 2.35 -1.27
C VAL A 189 -1.72 2.81 -2.10
N VAL A 190 -2.04 2.09 -3.17
CA VAL A 190 -3.22 2.37 -4.01
C VAL A 190 -4.51 2.28 -3.20
N LYS A 191 -4.69 1.23 -2.39
CA LYS A 191 -5.87 1.07 -1.52
C LYS A 191 -5.99 2.24 -0.54
N TYR A 192 -4.88 2.59 0.10
CA TYR A 192 -4.81 3.65 1.09
C TYR A 192 -5.10 5.03 0.46
N PHE A 193 -4.47 5.36 -0.66
CA PHE A 193 -4.68 6.64 -1.36
C PHE A 193 -6.13 6.78 -1.85
N SER A 194 -6.71 5.71 -2.37
CA SER A 194 -8.10 5.72 -2.85
C SER A 194 -9.11 5.90 -1.73
N TYR A 195 -8.86 5.31 -0.56
CA TYR A 195 -9.66 5.58 0.64
C TYR A 195 -9.52 7.04 1.09
N PHE A 196 -8.30 7.58 1.08
CA PHE A 196 -8.07 8.96 1.45
C PHE A 196 -8.81 9.92 0.50
N LEU A 197 -8.73 9.68 -0.83
CA LEU A 197 -9.48 10.44 -1.82
C LEU A 197 -10.99 10.34 -1.63
N LEU A 198 -11.51 9.13 -1.34
CA LEU A 198 -12.92 8.93 -1.04
C LEU A 198 -13.38 9.78 0.15
N LYS A 199 -12.56 9.84 1.20
CA LYS A 199 -12.92 10.51 2.45
C LYS A 199 -12.67 12.02 2.40
N SER A 200 -11.68 12.45 1.63
CA SER A 200 -11.39 13.86 1.36
C SER A 200 -12.33 14.47 0.32
N SER A 201 -13.10 13.66 -0.42
CA SER A 201 -14.10 14.16 -1.35
C SER A 201 -15.25 14.81 -0.58
N PHE A 202 -15.40 16.13 -0.73
CA PHE A 202 -16.49 16.92 -0.16
C PHE A 202 -17.86 16.58 -0.79
N GLU A 203 -17.85 15.91 -1.94
CA GLU A 203 -19.05 15.59 -2.69
C GLU A 203 -19.62 14.23 -2.27
N LYS A 204 -20.85 14.24 -1.74
CA LYS A 204 -21.63 13.01 -1.44
C LYS A 204 -22.12 12.30 -2.70
N ASN A 205 -21.42 12.40 -3.83
CA ASN A 205 -21.90 11.87 -5.11
C ASN A 205 -21.50 10.39 -5.26
N LEU A 206 -22.53 9.56 -5.48
CA LEU A 206 -22.43 8.12 -5.72
C LEU A 206 -21.39 7.75 -6.78
N TYR A 207 -21.19 8.59 -7.80
CA TYR A 207 -20.23 8.36 -8.87
C TYR A 207 -18.80 8.26 -8.34
N TYR A 208 -18.34 9.29 -7.63
CA TYR A 208 -16.98 9.32 -7.06
C TYR A 208 -16.78 8.21 -6.05
N ILE A 209 -17.80 7.93 -5.22
CA ILE A 209 -17.74 6.86 -4.23
C ILE A 209 -17.57 5.49 -4.89
N SER A 210 -18.33 5.23 -5.95
CA SER A 210 -18.25 3.98 -6.69
C SER A 210 -16.93 3.86 -7.47
N PHE A 211 -16.50 4.93 -8.12
CA PHE A 211 -15.26 4.95 -8.90
C PHE A 211 -14.03 4.74 -8.00
N LEU A 212 -13.82 5.63 -7.03
CA LEU A 212 -12.66 5.59 -6.13
C LEU A 212 -12.72 4.37 -5.20
N GLY A 213 -13.92 3.93 -4.81
CA GLY A 213 -14.09 2.74 -3.97
C GLY A 213 -13.75 1.45 -4.68
N GLY A 214 -14.09 1.27 -5.96
CA GLY A 214 -13.63 0.10 -6.71
C GLY A 214 -12.12 0.04 -6.89
N PHE A 215 -11.46 1.20 -7.00
CA PHE A 215 -10.01 1.31 -6.99
C PHE A 215 -9.41 1.05 -5.59
N ALA A 216 -10.09 1.46 -4.50
CA ALA A 216 -9.67 1.15 -3.14
C ALA A 216 -9.87 -0.33 -2.80
N HIS A 217 -11.10 -0.80 -2.75
CA HIS A 217 -11.46 -2.16 -2.38
C HIS A 217 -12.85 -2.52 -2.90
N SER A 218 -12.90 -3.12 -4.09
CA SER A 218 -14.15 -3.44 -4.78
C SER A 218 -15.17 -4.21 -3.93
N GLU A 219 -14.73 -5.17 -3.12
CA GLU A 219 -15.59 -6.01 -2.28
C GLU A 219 -16.21 -5.19 -1.13
N ALA A 220 -15.40 -4.44 -0.39
CA ALA A 220 -15.89 -3.59 0.69
C ALA A 220 -16.81 -2.49 0.15
N THR A 221 -16.42 -1.81 -0.92
CA THR A 221 -17.26 -0.79 -1.56
C THR A 221 -18.56 -1.37 -2.08
N THR A 222 -18.56 -2.58 -2.65
CA THR A 222 -19.80 -3.23 -3.11
C THR A 222 -20.77 -3.49 -1.96
N ILE A 223 -20.26 -3.95 -0.80
CA ILE A 223 -21.07 -4.16 0.41
C ILE A 223 -21.65 -2.82 0.90
N GLU A 224 -20.79 -1.81 1.09
CA GLU A 224 -21.21 -0.51 1.61
C GLU A 224 -22.24 0.17 0.68
N LEU A 225 -22.04 0.12 -0.63
CA LEU A 225 -23.01 0.62 -1.62
C LEU A 225 -24.34 -0.13 -1.54
N ALA A 226 -24.31 -1.46 -1.37
CA ALA A 226 -25.53 -2.26 -1.26
C ALA A 226 -26.32 -1.97 0.04
N GLU A 227 -25.62 -1.83 1.17
CA GLU A 227 -26.23 -1.46 2.46
C GLU A 227 -26.80 -0.04 2.43
N ALA A 228 -26.12 0.87 1.74
CA ALA A 228 -26.59 2.21 1.51
C ALA A 228 -27.76 2.29 0.51
N GLY A 229 -28.08 1.18 -0.16
CA GLY A 229 -29.19 1.08 -1.11
C GLY A 229 -28.88 1.72 -2.47
N ALA A 230 -27.60 1.79 -2.86
CA ALA A 230 -27.15 2.23 -4.18
C ALA A 230 -27.72 1.37 -5.31
N SER A 231 -27.66 1.89 -6.53
CA SER A 231 -28.12 1.15 -7.71
C SER A 231 -27.16 0.03 -8.11
N SER A 232 -27.64 -0.97 -8.86
CA SER A 232 -26.78 -2.02 -9.43
C SER A 232 -25.75 -1.45 -10.40
N THR A 233 -26.06 -0.34 -11.06
CA THR A 233 -25.12 0.42 -11.91
C THR A 233 -23.94 1.00 -11.13
N SER A 234 -24.14 1.36 -9.86
CA SER A 234 -23.06 1.83 -8.98
C SER A 234 -22.04 0.71 -8.73
N VAL A 235 -22.53 -0.50 -8.46
CA VAL A 235 -21.68 -1.69 -8.34
C VAL A 235 -21.03 -2.04 -9.67
N TRP A 236 -21.71 -1.84 -10.80
CA TRP A 236 -21.10 -2.01 -12.11
C TRP A 236 -19.93 -1.05 -12.32
N LEU A 237 -20.02 0.21 -11.87
CA LEU A 237 -18.92 1.16 -11.92
C LEU A 237 -17.73 0.72 -11.04
N VAL A 238 -17.99 0.19 -9.84
CA VAL A 238 -16.96 -0.41 -8.95
C VAL A 238 -16.19 -1.52 -9.66
N VAL A 239 -16.89 -2.38 -10.42
CA VAL A 239 -16.26 -3.45 -11.19
C VAL A 239 -15.29 -2.90 -12.23
N GLN A 240 -15.64 -1.82 -12.92
CA GLN A 240 -14.78 -1.27 -13.96
C GLN A 240 -13.50 -0.65 -13.40
N THR A 241 -13.59 0.06 -12.28
CA THR A 241 -12.40 0.61 -11.64
C THR A 241 -11.54 -0.45 -10.97
N MET A 242 -12.15 -1.54 -10.49
CA MET A 242 -11.41 -2.73 -10.07
C MET A 242 -10.58 -3.29 -11.22
N LEU A 243 -11.17 -3.47 -12.42
CA LEU A 243 -10.47 -3.97 -13.60
C LEU A 243 -9.30 -3.07 -14.00
N ILE A 244 -9.51 -1.75 -14.06
CA ILE A 244 -8.44 -0.77 -14.38
C ILE A 244 -7.27 -0.90 -13.40
N ARG A 245 -7.57 -1.02 -12.09
CA ARG A 245 -6.52 -1.18 -11.07
C ARG A 245 -5.68 -2.44 -11.28
N MET A 246 -6.20 -3.48 -11.91
CA MET A 246 -5.42 -4.71 -12.16
C MET A 246 -4.28 -4.49 -13.14
N LEU A 247 -4.33 -3.46 -13.98
CA LEU A 247 -3.20 -3.07 -14.82
C LEU A 247 -1.99 -2.64 -13.98
N ILE A 248 -2.22 -1.99 -12.84
CA ILE A 248 -1.14 -1.61 -11.91
C ILE A 248 -0.51 -2.86 -11.29
N VAL A 249 -1.33 -3.86 -10.96
CA VAL A 249 -0.83 -5.15 -10.44
C VAL A 249 0.05 -5.85 -11.46
N LEU A 250 -0.29 -5.75 -12.75
CA LEU A 250 0.45 -6.35 -13.85
C LEU A 250 1.75 -5.64 -14.22
N LEU A 251 2.10 -4.51 -13.59
CA LEU A 251 3.39 -3.85 -13.82
C LEU A 251 4.60 -4.75 -13.49
N ILE A 252 4.41 -5.79 -12.69
CA ILE A 252 5.45 -6.80 -12.42
C ILE A 252 5.58 -7.89 -13.46
N ALA A 253 4.67 -7.97 -14.42
CA ALA A 253 4.78 -8.84 -15.58
C ALA A 253 4.60 -7.97 -16.84
N PRO A 254 5.60 -7.12 -17.19
CA PRO A 254 5.47 -6.15 -18.28
C PRO A 254 5.04 -6.79 -19.60
N ASP A 255 5.61 -7.96 -19.93
CA ASP A 255 5.24 -8.68 -21.15
C ASP A 255 3.78 -9.10 -21.12
N LEU A 256 3.31 -9.69 -20.02
CA LEU A 256 1.89 -10.04 -19.86
C LEU A 256 0.98 -8.80 -19.87
N LEU A 257 1.44 -7.68 -19.28
CA LEU A 257 0.73 -6.41 -19.24
C LEU A 257 0.48 -5.86 -20.64
N THR A 258 1.46 -5.91 -21.54
CA THR A 258 1.31 -5.37 -22.91
C THR A 258 0.10 -5.98 -23.62
N TYR A 259 -0.10 -7.28 -23.47
CA TYR A 259 -1.24 -7.98 -24.06
C TYR A 259 -2.51 -7.84 -23.22
N ALA A 260 -2.41 -7.88 -21.88
CA ALA A 260 -3.56 -7.75 -20.98
C ALA A 260 -4.18 -6.34 -20.98
N LEU A 261 -3.44 -5.33 -21.44
CA LEU A 261 -3.90 -3.96 -21.57
C LEU A 261 -5.15 -3.86 -22.45
N TYR A 262 -5.18 -4.53 -23.60
CA TYR A 262 -6.31 -4.50 -24.53
C TYR A 262 -7.62 -5.04 -23.93
N PRO A 263 -7.68 -6.30 -23.44
CA PRO A 263 -8.92 -6.86 -22.91
C PRO A 263 -9.42 -6.12 -21.67
N ILE A 264 -8.51 -5.70 -20.79
CA ILE A 264 -8.89 -4.99 -19.57
C ILE A 264 -9.39 -3.57 -19.90
N LEU A 265 -8.62 -2.77 -20.66
CA LEU A 265 -9.02 -1.39 -20.95
C LEU A 265 -10.29 -1.31 -21.78
N LEU A 266 -10.43 -2.12 -22.84
CA LEU A 266 -11.62 -2.07 -23.69
C LEU A 266 -12.88 -2.49 -22.91
N THR A 267 -12.79 -3.54 -22.10
CA THR A 267 -13.89 -3.95 -21.21
C THR A 267 -14.25 -2.84 -20.24
N SER A 268 -13.24 -2.27 -19.58
CA SER A 268 -13.43 -1.20 -18.61
C SER A 268 -14.02 0.06 -19.25
N LEU A 269 -13.58 0.46 -20.44
CA LEU A 269 -14.11 1.64 -21.14
C LEU A 269 -15.59 1.47 -21.49
N VAL A 270 -15.99 0.33 -22.06
CA VAL A 270 -17.40 0.06 -22.38
C VAL A 270 -18.25 0.10 -21.11
N GLY A 271 -17.80 -0.55 -20.04
CA GLY A 271 -18.50 -0.56 -18.77
C GLY A 271 -18.55 0.81 -18.09
N LEU A 272 -17.48 1.60 -18.16
CA LEU A 272 -17.40 2.96 -17.61
C LEU A 272 -18.38 3.88 -18.34
N SER A 273 -18.34 3.88 -19.67
CA SER A 273 -19.27 4.67 -20.49
C SER A 273 -20.72 4.29 -20.21
N GLY A 274 -21.04 2.99 -20.17
CA GLY A 274 -22.38 2.51 -19.85
C GLY A 274 -22.82 2.93 -18.44
N SER A 275 -21.96 2.75 -17.44
CA SER A 275 -22.24 3.12 -16.05
C SER A 275 -22.46 4.63 -15.91
N PHE A 276 -21.60 5.45 -16.53
CA PHE A 276 -21.69 6.91 -16.51
C PHE A 276 -22.98 7.42 -17.16
N LEU A 277 -23.34 6.89 -18.34
CA LEU A 277 -24.55 7.30 -19.06
C LEU A 277 -25.84 7.04 -18.27
N ILE A 278 -25.86 5.98 -17.45
CA ILE A 278 -26.99 5.61 -16.59
C ILE A 278 -26.98 6.41 -15.27
N LEU A 279 -25.80 6.63 -14.67
CA LEU A 279 -25.66 7.30 -13.39
C LEU A 279 -25.75 8.82 -13.47
N ARG A 280 -25.41 9.45 -14.61
CA ARG A 280 -25.45 10.92 -14.78
C ARG A 280 -26.81 11.56 -14.51
N LYS A 281 -27.90 10.78 -14.52
CA LYS A 281 -29.26 11.24 -14.26
C LYS A 281 -29.76 10.91 -12.84
N LYS A 282 -28.93 10.31 -12.00
CA LYS A 282 -29.31 9.83 -10.66
C LYS A 282 -28.51 10.57 -9.59
N GLU A 283 -29.13 11.55 -8.98
CA GLU A 283 -28.62 12.16 -7.74
C GLU A 283 -29.02 11.26 -6.57
N THR A 284 -28.10 10.42 -6.13
CA THR A 284 -28.23 9.79 -4.81
C THR A 284 -27.05 10.19 -3.98
N THR A 285 -27.31 10.94 -2.92
CA THR A 285 -26.31 11.29 -1.93
C THR A 285 -26.13 10.11 -0.98
N LEU A 286 -24.87 9.68 -0.77
CA LEU A 286 -24.53 8.69 0.25
C LEU A 286 -23.82 9.37 1.40
N GLU A 287 -24.15 8.94 2.63
CA GLU A 287 -23.39 9.34 3.79
C GLU A 287 -22.11 8.49 3.89
N LEU A 288 -20.97 9.15 3.69
CA LEU A 288 -19.60 8.59 3.75
C LEU A 288 -19.21 8.04 5.14
N SER A 289 -20.05 8.24 6.16
CA SER A 289 -19.77 7.89 7.57
C SER A 289 -19.57 6.39 7.84
N LYS A 290 -19.87 5.52 6.86
CA LYS A 290 -19.77 4.06 6.99
C LYS A 290 -18.60 3.42 6.25
N ILE A 291 -17.90 4.14 5.36
CA ILE A 291 -16.77 3.55 4.62
C ILE A 291 -15.61 3.25 5.59
N LYS A 292 -15.35 1.97 5.81
CA LYS A 292 -14.29 1.49 6.71
C LYS A 292 -12.91 1.76 6.12
N ASN A 293 -11.95 2.03 7.01
CA ASN A 293 -10.54 2.17 6.66
C ASN A 293 -10.03 0.90 5.94
N PRO A 294 -9.38 1.01 4.76
CA PRO A 294 -8.83 -0.12 4.01
C PRO A 294 -7.76 -0.89 4.78
N LEU A 295 -7.21 -0.31 5.85
CA LEU A 295 -6.33 -0.96 6.81
C LEU A 295 -7.07 -1.92 7.75
N SER A 296 -8.38 -2.13 7.58
CA SER A 296 -9.09 -3.15 8.35
C SER A 296 -8.35 -4.49 8.21
N LEU A 297 -7.84 -5.00 9.33
CA LEU A 297 -7.03 -6.22 9.42
C LEU A 297 -7.65 -7.38 8.63
N LYS A 298 -8.98 -7.45 8.58
CA LYS A 298 -9.70 -8.49 7.84
C LYS A 298 -9.46 -8.45 6.32
N GLY A 299 -9.48 -7.26 5.71
CA GLY A 299 -9.31 -7.12 4.26
C GLY A 299 -7.86 -7.34 3.81
N SER A 300 -6.90 -6.90 4.62
CA SER A 300 -5.48 -7.18 4.40
C SER A 300 -5.16 -8.66 4.65
N LEU A 301 -5.69 -9.29 5.70
CA LEU A 301 -5.49 -10.72 5.97
C LEU A 301 -6.04 -11.63 4.88
N ILE A 302 -7.22 -11.35 4.31
CA ILE A 302 -7.75 -12.14 3.19
C ILE A 302 -6.81 -12.01 1.99
N PHE A 303 -6.35 -10.80 1.69
CA PHE A 303 -5.44 -10.58 0.57
C PHE A 303 -4.06 -11.22 0.79
N THR A 304 -3.43 -10.99 1.94
CA THR A 304 -2.14 -11.60 2.30
C THR A 304 -2.25 -13.12 2.40
N GLY A 305 -3.30 -13.64 3.01
CA GLY A 305 -3.52 -15.08 3.16
C GLY A 305 -3.79 -15.78 1.83
N THR A 306 -4.61 -15.17 0.96
CA THR A 306 -4.81 -15.70 -0.41
C THR A 306 -3.54 -15.62 -1.23
N TYR A 307 -2.75 -14.56 -1.08
CA TYR A 307 -1.45 -14.45 -1.74
C TYR A 307 -0.44 -15.49 -1.23
N PHE A 308 -0.35 -15.69 0.08
CA PHE A 308 0.52 -16.69 0.69
C PHE A 308 0.17 -18.11 0.20
N LEU A 309 -1.13 -18.40 0.10
CA LEU A 309 -1.62 -19.63 -0.54
C LEU A 309 -1.18 -19.71 -2.01
N ALA A 310 -1.23 -18.60 -2.76
CA ALA A 310 -0.75 -18.55 -4.14
C ALA A 310 0.73 -18.93 -4.26
N VAL A 311 1.59 -18.37 -3.40
CA VAL A 311 3.02 -18.72 -3.36
C VAL A 311 3.21 -20.20 -3.05
N ILE A 312 2.51 -20.73 -2.04
CA ILE A 312 2.55 -22.16 -1.70
C ILE A 312 2.13 -23.02 -2.90
N VAL A 313 1.05 -22.66 -3.58
CA VAL A 313 0.57 -23.39 -4.76
C VAL A 313 1.60 -23.34 -5.89
N SER A 314 2.21 -22.19 -6.17
CA SER A 314 3.28 -22.09 -7.19
C SER A 314 4.44 -23.02 -6.87
N ILE A 315 4.86 -23.09 -5.61
CA ILE A 315 5.97 -23.96 -5.16
C ILE A 315 5.60 -25.42 -5.29
N ILE A 316 4.44 -25.82 -4.75
CA ILE A 316 3.96 -27.21 -4.84
C ILE A 316 3.86 -27.64 -6.31
N SER A 317 3.39 -26.75 -7.17
CA SER A 317 3.20 -27.06 -8.59
C SER A 317 4.52 -27.20 -9.34
N ASN A 318 5.53 -26.39 -8.99
CA ASN A 318 6.88 -26.54 -9.52
C ASN A 318 7.52 -27.88 -9.08
N VAL A 319 7.30 -28.29 -7.83
CA VAL A 319 7.83 -29.57 -7.31
C VAL A 319 7.11 -30.78 -7.93
N LEU A 320 5.81 -30.70 -8.13
CA LEU A 320 4.98 -31.82 -8.58
C LEU A 320 4.76 -31.87 -10.10
N ASN A 321 5.36 -30.95 -10.88
CA ASN A 321 5.19 -30.82 -12.33
C ASN A 321 3.71 -30.86 -12.75
N PHE A 322 2.88 -30.07 -12.07
CA PHE A 322 1.44 -30.05 -12.33
C PHE A 322 1.10 -29.47 -13.70
N ASN A 323 0.05 -30.02 -14.31
CA ASN A 323 -0.50 -29.52 -15.57
C ASN A 323 -1.14 -28.13 -15.36
N VAL A 324 -0.97 -27.25 -16.35
CA VAL A 324 -1.52 -25.89 -16.40
C VAL A 324 -3.02 -25.84 -16.09
N ILE A 325 -3.78 -26.90 -16.38
CA ILE A 325 -5.22 -27.00 -16.09
C ILE A 325 -5.54 -26.73 -14.62
N ILE A 326 -4.71 -27.20 -13.68
CA ILE A 326 -4.91 -27.01 -12.24
C ILE A 326 -4.87 -25.52 -11.89
N PHE A 327 -4.00 -24.76 -12.55
CA PHE A 327 -3.88 -23.33 -12.29
C PHE A 327 -5.15 -22.55 -12.69
N TYR A 328 -5.89 -22.95 -13.73
CA TYR A 328 -7.17 -22.30 -14.05
C TYR A 328 -8.18 -22.42 -12.90
N PHE A 329 -8.29 -23.60 -12.29
CA PHE A 329 -9.19 -23.82 -11.16
C PHE A 329 -8.76 -23.03 -9.91
N VAL A 330 -7.45 -23.00 -9.63
CA VAL A 330 -6.90 -22.21 -8.51
C VAL A 330 -7.18 -20.73 -8.74
N VAL A 331 -6.88 -20.19 -9.93
CA VAL A 331 -7.13 -18.79 -10.28
C VAL A 331 -8.61 -18.44 -10.18
N PHE A 332 -9.51 -19.32 -10.65
CA PHE A 332 -10.95 -19.14 -10.51
C PHE A 332 -11.37 -19.05 -9.04
N GLY A 333 -10.94 -20.01 -8.21
CA GLY A 333 -11.24 -20.02 -6.77
C GLY A 333 -10.68 -18.79 -6.04
N MET A 334 -9.46 -18.38 -6.36
CA MET A 334 -8.86 -17.16 -5.84
C MET A 334 -9.62 -15.91 -6.30
N GLY A 335 -10.07 -15.87 -7.55
CA GLY A 335 -10.85 -14.77 -8.11
C GLY A 335 -12.18 -14.57 -7.39
N LEU A 336 -12.85 -15.66 -6.99
CA LEU A 336 -14.06 -15.59 -6.15
C LEU A 336 -13.81 -14.89 -4.80
N LEU A 337 -12.58 -14.96 -4.27
CA LEU A 337 -12.18 -14.27 -3.04
C LEU A 337 -11.70 -12.85 -3.29
N SER A 338 -10.81 -12.65 -4.28
CA SER A 338 -10.24 -11.34 -4.62
C SER A 338 -9.67 -11.29 -6.04
N GLY A 339 -10.09 -10.28 -6.81
CA GLY A 339 -9.50 -10.00 -8.13
C GLY A 339 -8.02 -9.62 -8.08
N GLY A 340 -7.59 -8.95 -7.00
CA GLY A 340 -6.18 -8.58 -6.81
C GLY A 340 -5.29 -9.79 -6.55
N ALA A 341 -5.75 -10.73 -5.72
CA ALA A 341 -4.99 -11.94 -5.39
C ALA A 341 -4.86 -12.88 -6.60
N SER A 342 -5.94 -13.07 -7.37
CA SER A 342 -5.90 -13.88 -8.60
C SER A 342 -4.99 -13.26 -9.67
N SER A 343 -5.06 -11.95 -9.91
CA SER A 343 -4.18 -11.27 -10.87
C SER A 343 -2.71 -11.38 -10.48
N LEU A 344 -2.42 -11.20 -9.19
CA LEU A 344 -1.08 -11.40 -8.64
C LEU A 344 -0.56 -12.82 -8.85
N PHE A 345 -1.39 -13.82 -8.55
CA PHE A 345 -1.01 -15.21 -8.72
C PHE A 345 -0.65 -15.53 -10.18
N VAL A 346 -1.44 -15.05 -11.14
CA VAL A 346 -1.13 -15.24 -12.56
C VAL A 346 0.17 -14.55 -12.96
N ALA A 347 0.38 -13.31 -12.48
CA ALA A 347 1.61 -12.58 -12.75
C ALA A 347 2.84 -13.27 -12.14
N THR A 348 2.72 -13.86 -10.95
CA THR A 348 3.76 -14.69 -10.33
C THR A 348 4.05 -15.93 -11.16
N LEU A 349 3.02 -16.69 -11.59
CA LEU A 349 3.22 -17.89 -12.41
C LEU A 349 3.90 -17.57 -13.75
N PHE A 350 3.55 -16.43 -14.35
CA PHE A 350 4.17 -15.94 -15.58
C PHE A 350 5.65 -15.58 -15.36
N GLN A 351 5.97 -14.84 -14.29
CA GLN A 351 7.34 -14.48 -13.94
C GLN A 351 8.21 -15.70 -13.60
N THR A 352 7.63 -16.75 -13.02
CA THR A 352 8.35 -18.01 -12.75
C THR A 352 8.40 -18.94 -13.96
N ASN A 353 7.99 -18.49 -15.15
CA ASN A 353 7.92 -19.30 -16.39
C ASN A 353 7.11 -20.60 -16.26
N LEU A 354 6.17 -20.66 -15.30
CA LEU A 354 5.27 -21.82 -15.13
C LEU A 354 4.10 -21.78 -16.12
N VAL A 355 3.81 -20.61 -16.68
CA VAL A 355 2.78 -20.41 -17.71
C VAL A 355 3.27 -19.48 -18.80
N ASN A 356 2.92 -19.80 -20.05
CA ASN A 356 3.17 -18.93 -21.19
C ASN A 356 2.19 -17.73 -21.21
N THR A 357 2.41 -16.79 -22.13
CA THR A 357 1.59 -15.57 -22.25
C THR A 357 0.11 -15.86 -22.54
N GLY A 358 -0.21 -16.79 -23.44
CA GLY A 358 -1.59 -17.11 -23.79
C GLY A 358 -2.36 -17.72 -22.61
N ASN A 359 -1.73 -18.65 -21.89
CA ASN A 359 -2.27 -19.22 -20.66
C ASN A 359 -2.43 -18.17 -19.57
N GLY A 360 -1.43 -17.29 -19.40
CA GLY A 360 -1.52 -16.14 -18.50
C GLY A 360 -2.73 -15.25 -18.79
N LEU A 361 -3.00 -14.92 -20.05
CA LEU A 361 -4.16 -14.10 -20.43
C LEU A 361 -5.50 -14.81 -20.14
N ILE A 362 -5.62 -16.09 -20.47
CA ILE A 362 -6.83 -16.87 -20.17
C ILE A 362 -7.05 -16.93 -18.66
N MET A 363 -5.99 -17.20 -17.89
CA MET A 363 -6.05 -17.24 -16.43
C MET A 363 -6.47 -15.88 -15.86
N LEU A 364 -5.89 -14.78 -16.32
CA LEU A 364 -6.31 -13.43 -15.93
C LEU A 364 -7.80 -13.22 -16.20
N SER A 365 -8.28 -13.56 -17.41
CA SER A 365 -9.70 -13.44 -17.75
C SER A 365 -10.60 -14.28 -16.83
N ILE A 366 -10.21 -15.50 -16.50
CA ILE A 366 -10.94 -16.39 -15.58
C ILE A 366 -10.98 -15.82 -14.17
N GLY A 367 -9.83 -15.43 -13.62
CA GLY A 367 -9.72 -14.88 -12.27
C GLY A 367 -10.49 -13.57 -12.11
N LEU A 368 -10.39 -12.69 -13.10
CA LEU A 368 -11.14 -11.43 -13.13
C LEU A 368 -12.64 -11.67 -13.32
N SER A 369 -13.04 -12.63 -14.14
CA SER A 369 -14.46 -12.98 -14.32
C SER A 369 -15.06 -13.57 -13.04
N ALA A 370 -14.32 -14.42 -12.31
CA ALA A 370 -14.72 -14.89 -10.99
C ALA A 370 -14.84 -13.74 -9.99
N ALA A 371 -13.89 -12.80 -10.02
CA ALA A 371 -13.94 -11.60 -9.20
C ALA A 371 -15.10 -10.69 -9.58
N VAL A 372 -15.45 -10.53 -10.85
CA VAL A 372 -16.65 -9.79 -11.30
C VAL A 372 -17.91 -10.48 -10.76
N PHE A 373 -17.98 -11.81 -10.90
CA PHE A 373 -19.13 -12.60 -10.47
C PHE A 373 -19.38 -12.54 -8.96
N ASN A 374 -18.33 -12.49 -8.13
CA ASN A 374 -18.48 -12.43 -6.67
C ASN A 374 -19.25 -11.17 -6.18
N LYS A 375 -19.32 -10.10 -6.99
CA LYS A 375 -20.05 -8.86 -6.66
C LYS A 375 -21.55 -9.13 -6.58
N LEU A 376 -22.05 -10.10 -7.36
CA LEU A 376 -23.43 -10.55 -7.26
C LEU A 376 -23.74 -11.03 -5.84
N PHE A 377 -22.87 -11.86 -5.25
CA PHE A 377 -23.05 -12.41 -3.91
C PHE A 377 -22.95 -11.34 -2.83
N TYR A 378 -21.87 -10.54 -2.83
CA TYR A 378 -21.65 -9.49 -1.83
C TYR A 378 -22.76 -8.45 -1.85
N SER A 379 -23.16 -8.01 -3.04
CA SER A 379 -24.15 -6.96 -3.18
C SER A 379 -25.56 -7.43 -2.79
N THR A 380 -25.99 -8.61 -3.25
CA THR A 380 -27.36 -9.09 -3.01
C THR A 380 -27.60 -9.49 -1.56
N ARG A 381 -26.57 -10.01 -0.88
CA ARG A 381 -26.61 -10.35 0.55
C ARG A 381 -26.74 -9.11 1.43
N SER A 382 -26.02 -8.05 1.09
CA SER A 382 -25.98 -6.80 1.86
C SER A 382 -27.03 -5.76 1.43
N LEU A 383 -27.84 -6.06 0.41
CA LEU A 383 -28.83 -5.12 -0.11
C LEU A 383 -29.86 -4.74 0.97
N ARG A 384 -30.03 -3.43 1.15
CA ARG A 384 -31.03 -2.84 2.07
C ARG A 384 -32.43 -3.41 1.83
N ALA A 385 -33.13 -3.76 2.92
CA ALA A 385 -34.41 -4.48 2.88
C ALA A 385 -35.52 -3.79 2.05
N ASN A 386 -35.50 -2.46 1.96
CA ASN A 386 -36.53 -1.68 1.25
C ASN A 386 -36.37 -1.72 -0.29
N ARG A 387 -35.32 -2.35 -0.84
CA ARG A 387 -35.12 -2.50 -2.28
C ARG A 387 -35.70 -3.83 -2.77
N ASN A 388 -36.28 -3.83 -3.98
CA ASN A 388 -36.70 -5.06 -4.64
C ASN A 388 -35.47 -5.89 -5.06
N LYS A 389 -35.12 -6.89 -4.23
CA LYS A 389 -33.95 -7.77 -4.41
C LYS A 389 -33.95 -8.47 -5.77
N LYS A 390 -35.11 -8.90 -6.29
CA LYS A 390 -35.19 -9.61 -7.57
C LYS A 390 -34.79 -8.71 -8.74
N VAL A 391 -35.37 -7.51 -8.82
CA VAL A 391 -35.06 -6.55 -9.89
C VAL A 391 -33.60 -6.11 -9.82
N TYR A 392 -33.09 -5.86 -8.61
CA TYR A 392 -31.69 -5.53 -8.39
C TYR A 392 -30.76 -6.65 -8.89
N PHE A 393 -31.05 -7.89 -8.51
CA PHE A 393 -30.30 -9.08 -8.89
C PHE A 393 -30.20 -9.22 -10.41
N PHE A 394 -31.33 -9.15 -11.13
CA PHE A 394 -31.33 -9.32 -12.59
C PHE A 394 -30.59 -8.20 -13.32
N HIS A 395 -30.76 -6.93 -12.91
CA HIS A 395 -29.98 -5.84 -13.49
C HIS A 395 -28.48 -5.99 -13.23
N LEU A 396 -28.09 -6.34 -12.00
CA LEU A 396 -26.67 -6.55 -11.69
C LEU A 396 -26.12 -7.73 -12.49
N LEU A 397 -26.81 -8.87 -12.52
CA LEU A 397 -26.41 -10.05 -13.29
C LEU A 397 -26.20 -9.70 -14.77
N PHE A 398 -27.12 -8.94 -15.36
CA PHE A 398 -27.00 -8.49 -16.75
C PHE A 398 -25.71 -7.67 -16.98
N TYR A 399 -25.42 -6.69 -16.13
CA TYR A 399 -24.19 -5.89 -16.24
C TYR A 399 -22.91 -6.72 -16.04
N LEU A 400 -22.92 -7.65 -15.10
CA LEU A 400 -21.78 -8.54 -14.85
C LEU A 400 -21.56 -9.48 -16.04
N LEU A 401 -22.62 -10.04 -16.63
CA LEU A 401 -22.53 -10.89 -17.83
C LEU A 401 -21.96 -10.12 -19.01
N ILE A 402 -22.40 -8.88 -19.26
CA ILE A 402 -21.82 -8.02 -20.30
C ILE A 402 -20.31 -7.87 -20.08
N THR A 403 -19.91 -7.56 -18.84
CA THR A 403 -18.50 -7.35 -18.50
C THR A 403 -17.68 -8.61 -18.74
N ILE A 404 -18.17 -9.77 -18.30
CA ILE A 404 -17.50 -11.07 -18.45
C ILE A 404 -17.39 -11.46 -19.93
N ILE A 405 -18.46 -11.29 -20.70
CA ILE A 405 -18.49 -11.62 -22.13
C ILE A 405 -17.50 -10.77 -22.91
N ILE A 406 -17.48 -9.44 -22.67
CA ILE A 406 -16.53 -8.54 -23.35
C ILE A 406 -15.10 -8.90 -22.94
N LEU A 407 -14.84 -9.15 -21.65
CA LEU A 407 -13.51 -9.51 -21.18
C LEU A 407 -13.00 -10.81 -21.85
N ALA A 408 -13.83 -11.85 -21.84
CA ALA A 408 -13.49 -13.13 -22.46
C ALA A 408 -13.29 -12.99 -23.98
N PHE A 409 -14.19 -12.29 -24.66
CA PHE A 409 -14.10 -12.05 -26.10
C PHE A 409 -12.83 -11.29 -26.46
N MET A 410 -12.54 -10.19 -25.77
CA MET A 410 -11.33 -9.39 -26.03
C MET A 410 -10.05 -10.16 -25.68
N THR A 411 -10.09 -11.06 -24.70
CA THR A 411 -8.95 -11.92 -24.36
C THR A 411 -8.67 -12.90 -25.49
N ILE A 412 -9.69 -13.60 -26.00
CA ILE A 412 -9.57 -14.52 -27.13
C ILE A 412 -9.12 -13.77 -28.40
N LEU A 413 -9.68 -12.58 -28.64
CA LEU A 413 -9.29 -11.72 -29.76
C LEU A 413 -7.81 -11.32 -29.67
N THR A 414 -7.33 -10.96 -28.48
CA THR A 414 -5.92 -10.60 -28.27
C THR A 414 -5.02 -11.81 -28.55
N ILE A 415 -5.35 -12.98 -28.02
CA ILE A 415 -4.58 -14.21 -28.24
C ILE A 415 -4.49 -14.57 -29.73
N THR A 416 -5.60 -14.44 -30.45
CA THR A 416 -5.67 -14.77 -31.88
C THR A 416 -4.93 -13.73 -32.75
N ILE A 417 -5.08 -12.44 -32.48
CA ILE A 417 -4.39 -11.37 -33.22
C ILE A 417 -2.87 -11.45 -33.05
N PHE A 418 -2.40 -11.71 -31.83
CA PHE A 418 -0.97 -11.76 -31.52
C PHE A 418 -0.38 -13.18 -31.64
N ASN A 419 -1.17 -14.16 -32.10
CA ASN A 419 -0.77 -15.56 -32.28
C ASN A 419 -0.03 -16.15 -31.05
N LEU A 420 -0.57 -15.89 -29.86
CA LEU A 420 0.05 -16.31 -28.59
C LEU A 420 -0.17 -17.80 -28.34
N SER A 421 0.89 -18.53 -27.97
CA SER A 421 0.77 -19.95 -27.62
C SER A 421 -0.11 -20.14 -26.38
N ILE A 422 -1.00 -21.13 -26.45
CA ILE A 422 -1.78 -21.68 -25.33
C ILE A 422 -1.27 -23.10 -24.98
N LEU A 423 -0.46 -23.70 -25.87
CA LEU A 423 0.20 -24.99 -25.67
C LEU A 423 1.40 -24.87 -24.73
#